data_AF-K1PCZ9-F1
#
_entry.id   AF-K1PCZ9-F1
#
_cell.length_a   1.000
_cell.length_b   1.000
_cell.length_c   1.000
_cell.angle_alpha   90.00
_cell.angle_beta   90.00
_cell.angle_gamma   90.00
#
_symmetry.space_group_name_H-M   'P 1'
#
loop_
_entity.id
_entity.type
_entity.pdbx_description
1 polymer ?
#
loop_
_entity_poly.entity_id
_entity_poly.type
_entity_poly.pdbx_seq_one_letter_code
_entity_poly.pdbx_strand_id
1 'polypeptide(L)'
;MNDEECWGYAFNAQTATCDLSINMFPQYTDCSHCTFVARDCSRCSLISYSTTEFGYVTSSTLSDLSGQAMTYTQCKDMCTSDPLCYGFSHQADNQHCILSESGLHAWSPSCNTCSFSQKICLPETTTVPSNESCCSCKLKSNQTMDDLMAQRKQELTVNSETLSSTIRKQTCASDFRASSNVIGAFGVLVLIAVISLIVLPDLYTAVKFIIRKIIKFRKNQTRLTLNQ
;
A
#
# COMPACT_ATOMS: atom_id res chain seq x y z
N MET A 1 -16.14 13.37 22.07
CA MET A 1 -15.04 12.56 22.64
C MET A 1 -13.77 13.37 22.44
N ASN A 2 -12.94 13.47 23.47
CA ASN A 2 -11.64 14.12 23.35
C ASN A 2 -10.70 13.16 22.60
N ASP A 3 -9.92 13.66 21.64
CA ASP A 3 -9.00 12.88 20.78
C ASP A 3 -7.94 12.08 21.56
N GLU A 4 -7.81 12.34 22.86
CA GLU A 4 -6.85 11.73 23.77
C GLU A 4 -7.18 10.27 24.14
N GLU A 5 -8.45 9.86 24.06
CA GLU A 5 -8.89 8.49 24.39
C GLU A 5 -9.09 7.59 23.16
N CYS A 6 -8.72 8.07 21.96
CA CYS A 6 -8.91 7.30 20.73
C CYS A 6 -7.74 6.34 20.46
N TRP A 7 -8.07 5.05 20.36
CA TRP A 7 -7.14 3.92 20.15
C TRP A 7 -7.18 3.33 18.73
N GLY A 8 -8.12 3.79 17.92
CA GLY A 8 -8.29 3.39 16.54
C GLY A 8 -9.65 3.87 16.04
N TYR A 9 -9.98 3.52 14.81
CA TYR A 9 -11.30 3.80 14.26
C TYR A 9 -11.83 2.60 13.47
N ALA A 10 -13.13 2.40 13.52
CA ALA A 10 -13.81 1.47 12.65
C ALA A 10 -14.42 2.23 11.48
N PHE A 11 -14.05 1.83 10.28
CA PHE A 11 -14.62 2.36 9.05
C PHE A 11 -15.67 1.40 8.50
N ASN A 12 -16.90 1.86 8.35
CA ASN A 12 -17.97 1.11 7.69
C ASN A 12 -18.00 1.46 6.20
N ALA A 13 -17.67 0.47 5.36
CA ALA A 13 -17.59 0.66 3.91
C ALA A 13 -18.95 0.92 3.24
N GLN A 14 -20.07 0.53 3.86
CA GLN A 14 -21.41 0.68 3.28
C GLN A 14 -21.98 2.08 3.51
N THR A 15 -21.81 2.59 4.73
CA THR A 15 -22.35 3.89 5.15
C THR A 15 -21.34 5.02 4.97
N ALA A 16 -20.08 4.69 4.63
CA ALA A 16 -18.95 5.60 4.63
C ALA A 16 -18.79 6.36 5.97
N THR A 17 -19.24 5.75 7.07
CA THR A 17 -19.12 6.30 8.41
C THR A 17 -17.88 5.76 9.11
N CYS A 18 -17.43 6.52 10.10
CA CYS A 18 -16.26 6.20 10.89
C CYS A 18 -16.56 6.45 12.35
N ASP A 19 -16.36 5.42 13.17
CA ASP A 19 -16.57 5.49 14.61
C ASP A 19 -15.21 5.41 15.30
N LEU A 20 -14.94 6.38 16.17
CA LEU A 20 -13.74 6.39 16.99
C LEU A 20 -13.87 5.32 18.08
N SER A 21 -12.84 4.49 18.21
CA SER A 21 -12.81 3.41 19.19
C SER A 21 -11.89 3.79 20.35
N ILE A 22 -12.38 3.57 21.56
CA ILE A 22 -11.56 3.59 22.79
C ILE A 22 -10.81 2.26 23.00
N ASN A 23 -11.01 1.28 22.12
CA ASN A 23 -10.36 -0.02 22.17
C ASN A 23 -9.38 -0.15 20.99
N MET A 24 -8.17 -0.62 21.27
CA MET A 24 -7.13 -0.92 20.28
C MET A 24 -7.44 -2.15 19.43
N PHE A 25 -8.55 -2.83 19.69
CA PHE A 25 -8.93 -4.09 19.04
C PHE A 25 -10.36 -4.00 18.51
N PRO A 26 -10.68 -4.70 17.41
CA PRO A 26 -12.02 -4.74 16.86
C PRO A 26 -12.95 -5.51 17.80
N GLN A 27 -13.57 -4.82 18.76
CA GLN A 27 -14.73 -5.33 19.50
C GLN A 27 -15.99 -5.03 18.67
N TYR A 28 -16.08 -5.59 17.45
CA TYR A 28 -17.29 -5.46 16.62
C TYR A 28 -17.89 -6.83 16.41
N THR A 29 -18.80 -7.20 17.30
CA THR A 29 -19.63 -8.40 17.14
C THR A 29 -20.71 -8.22 16.07
N ASP A 30 -21.10 -6.97 15.76
CA ASP A 30 -22.30 -6.67 14.97
C ASP A 30 -22.06 -5.89 13.66
N CYS A 31 -20.81 -5.76 13.18
CA CYS A 31 -20.52 -5.07 11.92
C CYS A 31 -19.69 -5.92 10.96
N SER A 32 -20.36 -6.57 10.02
CA SER A 32 -19.75 -7.44 9.00
C SER A 32 -18.95 -6.70 7.92
N HIS A 33 -19.13 -5.38 7.77
CA HIS A 33 -18.45 -4.54 6.77
C HIS A 33 -17.57 -3.46 7.40
N CYS A 34 -17.23 -3.59 8.68
CA CYS A 34 -16.34 -2.67 9.36
C CYS A 34 -14.89 -3.14 9.20
N THR A 35 -14.01 -2.22 8.81
CA THR A 35 -12.56 -2.42 8.91
C THR A 35 -12.06 -1.61 10.08
N PHE A 36 -11.39 -2.28 11.02
CA PHE A 36 -10.76 -1.59 12.15
C PHE A 36 -9.32 -1.23 11.80
N VAL A 37 -8.99 0.05 11.97
CA VAL A 37 -7.63 0.54 11.87
C VAL A 37 -7.19 0.94 13.27
N ALA A 38 -6.28 0.15 13.84
CA ALA A 38 -5.63 0.51 15.09
C ALA A 38 -4.80 1.77 14.88
N ARG A 39 -4.73 2.62 15.90
CA ARG A 39 -3.84 3.77 15.92
C ARG A 39 -2.40 3.26 15.92
N ASP A 40 -1.72 3.33 14.77
CA ASP A 40 -0.28 3.05 14.68
C ASP A 40 0.52 4.23 15.25
N CYS A 41 0.38 4.43 16.55
CA CYS A 41 1.30 5.26 17.30
C CYS A 41 2.45 4.36 17.71
N SER A 42 3.63 4.60 17.15
CA SER A 42 4.88 3.91 17.42
C SER A 42 5.40 4.06 18.87
N ARG A 43 4.51 4.27 19.86
CA ARG A 43 4.80 4.42 21.29
C ARG A 43 3.70 3.80 22.15
N CYS A 44 3.58 2.47 22.15
CA CYS A 44 3.09 1.78 23.35
C CYS A 44 4.18 1.91 24.42
N SER A 45 4.03 2.87 25.33
CA SER A 45 5.00 3.12 26.42
C SER A 45 4.89 2.06 27.53
N LEU A 46 3.71 1.50 27.75
CA LEU A 46 3.46 0.44 28.73
C LEU A 46 2.56 -0.65 28.14
N ILE A 47 3.00 -1.91 28.24
CA ILE A 47 2.23 -3.08 27.84
C ILE A 47 1.65 -3.72 29.11
N SER A 48 0.32 -3.90 29.12
CA SER A 48 -0.43 -4.65 30.12
C SER A 48 -1.21 -5.79 29.46
N TYR A 49 -1.80 -6.67 30.27
CA TYR A 49 -2.62 -7.77 29.79
C TYR A 49 -3.89 -7.90 30.62
N SER A 50 -5.01 -8.12 29.94
CA SER A 50 -6.27 -8.54 30.56
C SER A 50 -6.50 -10.01 30.26
N THR A 51 -6.68 -10.83 31.29
CA THR A 51 -6.80 -12.29 31.15
C THR A 51 -8.23 -12.74 31.42
N THR A 52 -8.79 -13.50 30.49
CA THR A 52 -10.04 -14.23 30.65
C THR A 52 -9.72 -15.70 30.87
N GLU A 53 -9.99 -16.19 32.07
CA GLU A 53 -9.77 -17.60 32.45
C GLU A 53 -10.98 -18.48 32.11
N PHE A 54 -10.84 -19.79 32.32
CA PHE A 54 -11.93 -20.79 32.24
C PHE A 54 -12.47 -21.06 30.82
N GLY A 55 -11.54 -21.44 29.94
CA GLY A 55 -11.82 -22.05 28.66
C GLY A 55 -12.01 -21.11 27.50
N TYR A 56 -11.37 -19.95 27.58
CA TYR A 56 -11.26 -19.06 26.44
C TYR A 56 -9.99 -19.32 25.65
N VAL A 57 -10.16 -19.43 24.34
CA VAL A 57 -9.10 -19.59 23.36
C VAL A 57 -9.19 -18.46 22.35
N THR A 58 -8.11 -18.24 21.62
CA THR A 58 -8.09 -17.24 20.57
C THR A 58 -8.99 -17.63 19.40
N SER A 59 -9.61 -16.62 18.79
CA SER A 59 -10.35 -16.76 17.54
C SER A 59 -9.46 -16.63 16.29
N SER A 60 -8.18 -16.24 16.44
CA SER A 60 -7.24 -16.09 15.33
C SER A 60 -5.83 -16.56 15.72
N THR A 61 -5.16 -17.26 14.81
CA THR A 61 -3.85 -17.85 15.07
C THR A 61 -2.77 -17.11 14.29
N LEU A 62 -1.90 -16.40 15.01
CA LEU A 62 -0.67 -15.86 14.47
C LEU A 62 0.45 -16.92 14.45
N SER A 63 0.59 -17.65 15.56
CA SER A 63 1.61 -18.68 15.71
C SER A 63 1.19 -19.70 16.75
N ASP A 64 1.33 -20.98 16.41
CA ASP A 64 1.06 -22.10 17.31
C ASP A 64 2.39 -22.68 17.81
N LEU A 65 2.59 -22.62 19.13
CA LEU A 65 3.82 -23.08 19.79
C LEU A 65 3.63 -24.43 20.50
N SER A 66 2.63 -25.24 20.10
CA SER A 66 2.34 -26.60 20.64
C SER A 66 3.52 -27.56 20.70
N GLY A 67 4.54 -27.37 19.86
CA GLY A 67 5.75 -28.20 19.87
C GLY A 67 6.71 -27.90 21.04
N GLN A 68 6.46 -26.85 21.82
CA GLN A 68 7.31 -26.41 22.92
C GLN A 68 6.43 -26.17 24.15
N ALA A 69 6.68 -26.90 25.24
CA ALA A 69 6.03 -26.65 26.52
C ALA A 69 6.46 -25.26 27.02
N MET A 70 5.53 -24.30 27.01
CA MET A 70 5.76 -22.90 27.31
C MET A 70 4.93 -22.47 28.52
N THR A 71 5.60 -21.96 29.55
CA THR A 71 4.91 -21.35 30.69
C THR A 71 4.13 -20.11 30.26
N TYR A 72 3.14 -19.73 31.06
CA TYR A 72 2.34 -18.53 30.83
C TYR A 72 3.23 -17.29 30.59
N THR A 73 4.27 -17.11 31.41
CA THR A 73 5.20 -15.98 31.31
C THR A 73 5.98 -16.00 30.00
N GLN A 74 6.46 -17.17 29.57
CA GLN A 74 7.16 -17.28 28.29
C GLN A 74 6.24 -16.96 27.11
N CYS A 75 4.99 -17.43 27.15
CA CYS A 75 3.97 -17.12 26.14
C CYS A 75 3.69 -15.61 26.08
N LYS A 76 3.57 -14.98 27.27
CA LYS A 76 3.42 -13.53 27.42
C LYS A 76 4.61 -12.76 26.85
N ASP A 77 5.83 -13.19 27.13
CA ASP A 77 7.04 -12.52 26.65
C ASP A 77 7.15 -12.58 25.13
N MET A 78 6.84 -13.74 24.53
CA MET A 78 6.75 -13.89 23.08
C MET A 78 5.75 -12.90 22.47
N CYS A 79 4.53 -12.85 23.01
CA CYS A 79 3.52 -11.89 22.54
C CYS A 79 3.93 -10.43 22.80
N THR A 80 4.64 -10.14 23.87
CA THR A 80 5.12 -8.79 24.19
C THR A 80 6.14 -8.34 23.16
N SER A 81 7.06 -9.23 22.80
CA SER A 81 8.12 -8.98 21.82
C SER A 81 7.63 -8.88 20.38
N ASP A 82 6.50 -9.52 20.06
CA ASP A 82 5.92 -9.51 18.72
C ASP A 82 4.97 -8.31 18.54
N PRO A 83 5.26 -7.37 17.62
CA PRO A 83 4.39 -6.23 17.34
C PRO A 83 3.06 -6.62 16.69
N LEU A 84 2.97 -7.79 16.04
CA LEU A 84 1.76 -8.31 15.42
C LEU A 84 0.92 -9.15 16.38
N CYS A 85 1.45 -9.47 17.57
CA CYS A 85 0.68 -10.20 18.58
C CYS A 85 -0.25 -9.26 19.34
N TYR A 86 -1.53 -9.57 19.28
CA TYR A 86 -2.63 -8.82 19.89
C TYR A 86 -3.20 -9.52 21.13
N GLY A 87 -2.82 -10.77 21.37
CA GLY A 87 -3.17 -11.54 22.55
C GLY A 87 -2.64 -12.97 22.42
N PHE A 88 -2.81 -13.79 23.45
CA PHE A 88 -2.40 -15.19 23.40
C PHE A 88 -3.33 -16.08 24.19
N SER A 89 -3.44 -17.35 23.78
CA SER A 89 -4.07 -18.41 24.56
C SER A 89 -3.01 -19.25 25.24
N HIS A 90 -3.21 -19.54 26.52
CA HIS A 90 -2.34 -20.43 27.29
C HIS A 90 -3.17 -21.52 27.95
N GLN A 91 -2.76 -22.77 27.74
CA GLN A 91 -3.35 -23.94 28.38
C GLN A 91 -2.42 -24.44 29.49
N ALA A 92 -2.94 -24.49 30.73
CA ALA A 92 -2.13 -24.82 31.90
C ALA A 92 -1.64 -26.28 31.93
N ASP A 93 -2.43 -27.22 31.41
CA ASP A 93 -2.17 -28.67 31.56
C ASP A 93 -0.96 -29.16 30.77
N ASN A 94 -0.85 -28.73 29.52
CA ASN A 94 0.18 -29.15 28.57
C ASN A 94 1.14 -28.00 28.23
N GLN A 95 0.97 -26.84 28.87
CA GLN A 95 1.78 -25.64 28.62
C GLN A 95 1.72 -25.21 27.14
N HIS A 96 0.58 -25.41 26.50
CA HIS A 96 0.38 -25.03 25.10
C HIS A 96 0.12 -23.53 25.01
N CYS A 97 0.87 -22.86 24.15
CA CYS A 97 0.78 -21.43 23.87
C CYS A 97 0.42 -21.18 22.41
N ILE A 98 -0.58 -20.33 22.17
CA ILE A 98 -0.97 -19.88 20.83
C ILE A 98 -1.02 -18.36 20.83
N LEU A 99 -0.21 -17.73 19.96
CA LEU A 99 -0.23 -16.28 19.75
C LEU A 99 -1.36 -15.91 18.78
N SER A 100 -1.97 -14.76 19.01
CA SER A 100 -3.12 -14.29 18.24
C SER A 100 -2.83 -13.01 17.48
N GLU A 101 -3.28 -12.98 16.22
CA GLU A 101 -3.26 -11.81 15.34
C GLU A 101 -4.47 -10.90 15.56
N SER A 102 -5.33 -11.21 16.54
CA SER A 102 -6.43 -10.35 16.96
C SER A 102 -6.61 -10.37 18.48
N GLY A 103 -7.30 -9.36 19.01
CA GLY A 103 -7.67 -9.33 20.45
C GLY A 103 -8.90 -10.18 20.77
N LEU A 104 -9.39 -10.97 19.81
CA LEU A 104 -10.65 -11.70 19.91
C LEU A 104 -10.44 -13.11 20.45
N HIS A 105 -11.39 -13.53 21.28
CA HIS A 105 -11.41 -14.85 21.90
C HIS A 105 -12.80 -15.48 21.80
N ALA A 106 -12.83 -16.80 21.85
CA ALA A 106 -14.03 -17.61 21.86
C ALA A 106 -13.99 -18.58 23.04
N TRP A 107 -15.16 -18.85 23.60
CA TRP A 107 -15.30 -19.89 24.62
C TRP A 107 -15.23 -21.27 23.98
N SER A 108 -14.42 -22.16 24.54
CA SER A 108 -14.17 -23.51 24.08
C SER A 108 -14.51 -24.52 25.19
N PRO A 109 -15.63 -25.27 25.06
CA PRO A 109 -16.02 -26.25 26.08
C PRO A 109 -15.06 -27.45 26.18
N SER A 110 -14.20 -27.65 25.18
CA SER A 110 -13.21 -28.73 25.14
C SER A 110 -11.94 -28.42 25.95
N CYS A 111 -11.75 -27.19 26.42
CA CYS A 111 -10.54 -26.81 27.13
C CYS A 111 -10.87 -25.97 28.37
N ASN A 112 -11.10 -26.60 29.53
CA ASN A 112 -11.41 -25.85 30.75
C ASN A 112 -10.20 -25.15 31.39
N THR A 113 -9.00 -25.53 30.98
CA THR A 113 -7.72 -25.02 31.48
C THR A 113 -7.07 -23.99 30.56
N CYS A 114 -7.77 -23.63 29.48
CA CYS A 114 -7.36 -22.55 28.59
C CYS A 114 -7.71 -21.20 29.21
N SER A 115 -6.81 -20.25 29.02
CA SER A 115 -7.00 -18.83 29.34
C SER A 115 -6.57 -18.00 28.15
N PHE A 116 -7.27 -16.89 27.90
CA PHE A 116 -6.90 -15.93 26.88
C PHE A 116 -6.43 -14.64 27.53
N SER A 117 -5.23 -14.19 27.18
CA SER A 117 -4.65 -12.94 27.64
C SER A 117 -4.59 -11.94 26.49
N GLN A 118 -5.46 -10.93 26.55
CA GLN A 118 -5.47 -9.83 25.59
C GLN A 118 -4.35 -8.85 25.92
N LYS A 119 -3.52 -8.50 24.92
CA LYS A 119 -2.49 -7.47 25.06
C LYS A 119 -3.18 -6.11 25.15
N ILE A 120 -2.72 -5.21 26.00
CA ILE A 120 -3.27 -3.86 26.13
C ILE A 120 -2.10 -2.90 26.13
N CYS A 121 -2.14 -1.87 25.31
CA CYS A 121 -1.22 -0.75 25.44
C CYS A 121 -1.85 0.34 26.31
N LEU A 122 -1.13 0.81 27.33
CA LEU A 122 -1.52 1.98 28.10
C LEU A 122 -0.75 3.21 27.59
N PRO A 123 -1.37 4.40 27.58
CA PRO A 123 -0.71 5.63 27.18
C PRO A 123 0.21 6.08 28.31
N GLU A 124 1.31 6.75 27.97
CA GLU A 124 2.13 7.42 28.97
C GLU A 124 1.34 8.60 29.53
N THR A 125 1.12 8.62 30.84
CA THR A 125 0.53 9.77 31.55
C THR A 125 1.56 10.89 31.67
N THR A 126 2.06 11.38 30.54
CA THR A 126 2.97 12.52 30.50
C THR A 126 2.33 13.56 29.61
N THR A 127 2.08 14.73 30.17
CA THR A 127 1.61 15.93 29.47
C THR A 127 2.43 16.16 28.20
N VAL A 128 1.90 15.77 27.03
CA VAL A 128 2.50 16.08 25.71
C VAL A 128 1.83 17.33 25.15
N PRO A 129 2.57 18.34 24.65
CA PRO A 129 2.00 19.48 23.96
C PRO A 129 1.15 19.04 22.75
N SER A 130 -0.04 19.61 22.67
CA SER A 130 -1.09 19.37 21.70
C SER A 130 -0.69 19.76 20.28
N ASN A 131 -0.21 18.83 19.45
CA ASN A 131 0.08 19.16 18.05
C ASN A 131 -0.15 18.06 17.01
N GLU A 132 -0.36 16.80 17.38
CA GLU A 132 -0.62 15.72 16.41
C GLU A 132 -1.76 14.82 16.91
N SER A 133 -3.00 15.19 16.57
CA SER A 133 -4.17 14.34 16.80
C SER A 133 -4.18 13.19 15.79
N CYS A 134 -3.69 12.03 16.25
CA CYS A 134 -3.54 10.82 15.44
C CYS A 134 -4.89 10.16 15.05
N CYS A 135 -6.01 10.65 15.58
CA CYS A 135 -7.36 10.24 15.20
C CYS A 135 -8.08 11.32 14.41
N SER A 136 -7.60 11.60 13.19
CA SER A 136 -8.36 12.43 12.25
C SER A 136 -9.25 11.56 11.38
N CYS A 137 -10.48 11.28 11.84
CA CYS A 137 -11.46 10.70 10.92
C CYS A 137 -12.08 11.81 10.06
N LYS A 138 -11.42 12.08 8.92
CA LYS A 138 -11.96 12.98 7.91
C LYS A 138 -12.72 12.14 6.90
N LEU A 139 -14.04 12.35 6.83
CA LEU A 139 -14.81 11.95 5.66
C LEU A 139 -14.10 12.54 4.44
N LYS A 140 -13.77 11.68 3.48
CA LYS A 140 -13.20 12.10 2.20
C LYS A 140 -14.28 12.91 1.49
N SER A 141 -14.28 14.22 1.70
CA SER A 141 -15.08 15.16 0.92
C SER A 141 -14.82 14.90 -0.55
N ASN A 142 -15.86 15.03 -1.38
CA ASN A 142 -15.97 14.70 -2.82
C ASN A 142 -14.78 15.19 -3.69
N GLN A 143 -13.60 14.62 -3.50
CA GLN A 143 -12.44 14.81 -4.35
C GLN A 143 -12.34 13.62 -5.28
N THR A 144 -12.41 13.92 -6.57
CA THR A 144 -12.12 13.00 -7.67
C THR A 144 -10.74 12.37 -7.48
N MET A 145 -10.62 11.07 -7.76
CA MET A 145 -9.44 10.23 -7.49
C MET A 145 -8.12 10.81 -8.04
N ASP A 146 -8.18 11.69 -9.02
CA ASP A 146 -7.02 12.33 -9.66
C ASP A 146 -6.31 13.34 -8.74
N ASP A 147 -7.06 14.05 -7.88
CA ASP A 147 -6.49 15.13 -7.04
C ASP A 147 -5.65 14.55 -5.88
N LEU A 148 -6.05 13.39 -5.37
CA LEU A 148 -5.36 12.67 -4.30
C LEU A 148 -4.04 12.02 -4.77
N MET A 149 -3.96 11.63 -6.04
CA MET A 149 -2.71 11.11 -6.62
C MET A 149 -1.68 12.22 -6.84
N ALA A 150 -2.12 13.45 -7.12
CA ALA A 150 -1.23 14.60 -7.25
C ALA A 150 -0.67 15.03 -5.88
N GLN A 151 -1.52 15.05 -4.85
CA GLN A 151 -1.13 15.46 -3.50
C GLN A 151 -0.16 14.47 -2.83
N ARG A 152 -0.39 13.15 -2.99
CA ARG A 152 0.53 12.10 -2.48
C ARG A 152 1.92 12.15 -3.12
N LYS A 153 2.07 12.67 -4.33
CA LYS A 153 3.39 12.84 -4.97
C LYS A 153 4.19 13.98 -4.34
N GLN A 154 3.51 15.01 -3.82
CA GLN A 154 4.16 16.18 -3.24
C GLN A 154 4.62 15.93 -1.79
N GLU A 155 3.83 15.24 -0.97
CA GLU A 155 4.21 14.92 0.42
C GLU A 155 5.27 13.82 0.55
N LEU A 156 5.37 12.86 -0.39
CA LEU A 156 6.37 11.78 -0.35
C LEU A 156 7.70 12.11 -1.06
N THR A 157 7.96 13.38 -1.41
CA THR A 157 9.27 13.78 -1.93
C THR A 157 10.27 13.88 -0.78
N VAL A 158 10.82 12.72 -0.39
CA VAL A 158 11.93 12.62 0.58
C VAL A 158 13.16 13.28 -0.04
N ASN A 159 13.76 14.23 0.68
CA ASN A 159 15.05 14.83 0.34
C ASN A 159 16.12 13.72 0.27
N SER A 160 16.57 13.45 -0.96
CA SER A 160 17.36 12.28 -1.35
C SER A 160 18.87 12.42 -1.10
N GLU A 161 19.31 13.45 -0.37
CA GLU A 161 20.74 13.76 -0.24
C GLU A 161 21.41 13.22 1.05
N THR A 162 20.65 12.78 2.08
CA THR A 162 21.19 12.44 3.41
C THR A 162 20.85 11.04 3.96
N LEU A 163 20.61 10.03 3.13
CA LEU A 163 20.39 8.64 3.60
C LEU A 163 21.54 7.66 3.26
N SER A 164 21.82 6.77 4.21
CA SER A 164 22.86 5.72 4.19
C SER A 164 22.77 4.74 3.00
N SER A 165 21.62 4.70 2.31
CA SER A 165 21.41 3.96 1.06
C SER A 165 22.18 4.55 -0.14
N THR A 166 22.57 5.83 -0.09
CA THR A 166 23.45 6.45 -1.10
C THR A 166 24.90 6.06 -0.90
N ILE A 167 25.35 5.88 0.36
CA ILE A 167 26.74 5.50 0.67
C ILE A 167 27.02 4.04 0.25
N ARG A 168 26.05 3.14 0.40
CA ARG A 168 26.22 1.73 -0.03
C ARG A 168 26.18 1.51 -1.56
N LYS A 169 25.99 2.56 -2.38
CA LYS A 169 26.21 2.48 -3.83
C LYS A 169 27.66 2.69 -4.25
N GLN A 170 28.58 3.01 -3.33
CA GLN A 170 30.00 3.24 -3.64
C GLN A 170 30.93 2.02 -3.52
N THR A 171 30.43 0.81 -3.28
CA THR A 171 31.23 -0.42 -3.44
C THR A 171 30.82 -1.11 -4.74
N CYS A 172 31.45 -0.68 -5.83
CA CYS A 172 31.17 -1.03 -7.21
C CYS A 172 31.59 -2.47 -7.59
N ALA A 173 30.75 -3.15 -8.40
CA ALA A 173 31.17 -3.54 -9.74
C ALA A 173 30.60 -2.48 -10.70
N SER A 174 31.41 -1.88 -11.56
CA SER A 174 30.95 -0.78 -12.42
C SER A 174 30.18 -1.32 -13.63
N ASP A 175 28.86 -1.37 -13.54
CA ASP A 175 28.00 -1.54 -14.71
C ASP A 175 27.40 -0.20 -15.13
N PHE A 176 28.11 0.50 -16.03
CA PHE A 176 27.57 1.64 -16.75
C PHE A 176 26.67 1.12 -17.88
N ARG A 177 25.40 0.79 -17.59
CA ARG A 177 24.47 0.37 -18.64
C ARG A 177 23.81 1.57 -19.34
N ALA A 178 24.63 2.38 -20.01
CA ALA A 178 24.15 3.38 -20.99
C ALA A 178 23.80 2.74 -22.34
N SER A 179 23.06 1.63 -22.35
CA SER A 179 22.99 0.78 -23.54
C SER A 179 21.59 0.29 -23.91
N SER A 180 20.52 1.01 -23.53
CA SER A 180 19.17 0.64 -24.00
C SER A 180 18.44 1.75 -24.76
N ASN A 181 18.56 3.01 -24.34
CA ASN A 181 17.90 4.12 -25.05
C ASN A 181 18.61 4.50 -26.36
N VAL A 182 19.95 4.35 -26.40
CA VAL A 182 20.77 4.74 -27.56
C VAL A 182 20.66 3.71 -28.70
N ILE A 183 20.63 2.41 -28.38
CA ILE A 183 20.52 1.33 -29.37
C ILE A 183 19.11 1.26 -29.96
N GLY A 184 18.06 1.50 -29.14
CA GLY A 184 16.68 1.57 -29.64
C GLY A 184 16.46 2.73 -30.63
N ALA A 185 17.01 3.92 -30.34
CA ALA A 185 16.89 5.08 -31.23
C ALA A 185 17.58 4.87 -32.59
N PHE A 186 18.73 4.19 -32.61
CA PHE A 186 19.44 3.86 -33.85
C PHE A 186 18.60 2.93 -34.75
N GLY A 187 17.91 1.95 -34.17
CA GLY A 187 17.04 1.03 -34.91
C GLY A 187 15.87 1.76 -35.58
N VAL A 188 15.21 2.69 -34.88
CA VAL A 188 14.11 3.49 -35.43
C VAL A 188 14.59 4.37 -36.58
N LEU A 189 15.76 4.99 -36.46
CA LEU A 189 16.35 5.82 -37.53
C LEU A 189 16.64 5.00 -38.79
N VAL A 190 17.20 3.80 -38.66
CA VAL A 190 17.49 2.91 -39.80
C VAL A 190 16.20 2.47 -40.50
N LEU A 191 15.15 2.13 -39.75
CA LEU A 191 13.87 1.75 -40.33
C LEU A 191 13.23 2.88 -41.14
N ILE A 192 13.25 4.11 -40.62
CA ILE A 192 12.70 5.28 -41.34
C ILE A 192 13.49 5.55 -42.62
N ALA A 193 14.81 5.42 -42.60
CA ALA A 193 15.67 5.64 -43.77
C ALA A 193 15.37 4.64 -44.89
N VAL A 194 15.20 3.35 -44.57
CA VAL A 194 14.91 2.29 -45.55
C VAL A 194 13.53 2.50 -46.19
N ILE A 195 12.50 2.81 -45.39
CA ILE A 195 11.15 3.08 -45.92
C ILE A 195 11.17 4.30 -46.85
N SER A 196 11.89 5.35 -46.47
CA SER A 196 12.00 6.57 -47.29
C SER A 196 12.67 6.30 -48.64
N LEU A 197 13.71 5.46 -48.69
CA LEU A 197 14.37 5.08 -49.95
C LEU A 197 13.45 4.33 -50.92
N ILE A 198 12.47 3.58 -50.41
CA ILE A 198 11.52 2.84 -51.24
C ILE A 198 10.42 3.79 -51.77
N VAL A 199 9.87 4.65 -50.91
CA VAL A 199 8.70 5.48 -51.26
C VAL A 199 9.07 6.70 -52.11
N LEU A 200 10.23 7.32 -51.89
CA LEU A 200 10.64 8.55 -52.61
C LEU A 200 10.72 8.40 -54.15
N PRO A 201 11.32 7.35 -54.74
CA PRO A 201 11.39 7.20 -56.19
C PRO A 201 10.00 7.00 -56.84
N ASP A 202 9.12 6.25 -56.18
CA ASP A 202 7.73 6.05 -56.64
C ASP A 202 6.92 7.34 -56.56
N LEU A 203 7.04 8.07 -55.44
CA LEU A 203 6.34 9.35 -55.24
C LEU A 203 6.83 10.40 -56.25
N TYR A 204 8.15 10.51 -56.47
CA TYR A 204 8.72 11.43 -57.45
C TYR A 204 8.22 11.12 -58.87
N THR A 205 8.20 9.83 -59.23
CA THR A 205 7.74 9.39 -60.55
C THR A 205 6.25 9.66 -60.76
N ALA A 206 5.42 9.39 -59.75
CA ALA A 206 3.99 9.68 -59.77
C ALA A 206 3.70 11.18 -59.87
N VAL A 207 4.36 12.02 -59.06
CA VAL A 207 4.21 13.48 -59.09
C VAL A 207 4.64 14.04 -60.44
N LYS A 208 5.77 13.59 -61.00
CA LYS A 208 6.25 14.00 -62.32
C LYS A 208 5.26 13.62 -63.42
N PHE A 209 4.64 12.45 -63.33
CA PHE A 209 3.61 12.01 -64.28
C PHE A 209 2.36 12.89 -64.20
N ILE A 210 1.88 13.19 -62.99
CA ILE A 210 0.72 14.05 -62.76
C ILE A 210 0.98 15.47 -63.28
N ILE A 211 2.13 16.08 -62.94
CA ILE A 211 2.49 17.42 -63.41
C ILE A 211 2.56 17.47 -64.93
N ARG A 212 3.19 16.47 -65.58
CA ARG A 212 3.24 16.40 -67.05
C ARG A 212 1.85 16.30 -67.67
N LYS A 213 0.95 15.51 -67.06
CA LYS A 213 -0.45 15.40 -67.53
C LYS A 213 -1.19 16.73 -67.40
N ILE A 214 -1.04 17.43 -66.27
CA ILE A 214 -1.68 18.73 -66.02
C ILE A 214 -1.16 19.79 -67.00
N ILE A 215 0.15 19.87 -67.21
CA ILE A 215 0.75 20.82 -68.18
C ILE A 215 0.25 20.52 -69.60
N LYS A 216 0.19 19.25 -70.00
CA LYS A 216 -0.33 18.84 -71.32
C LYS A 216 -1.81 19.20 -71.47
N PHE A 217 -2.62 18.99 -70.44
CA PHE A 217 -4.04 19.34 -70.45
C PHE A 217 -4.24 20.86 -70.54
N ARG A 218 -3.48 21.65 -69.77
CA ARG A 218 -3.50 23.13 -69.84
C ARG A 218 -3.11 23.64 -71.23
N LYS A 219 -2.03 23.11 -71.83
CA LYS A 219 -1.62 23.48 -73.20
C LYS A 219 -2.69 23.16 -74.25
N ASN A 220 -3.41 22.05 -74.11
CA ASN A 220 -4.51 21.71 -75.02
C ASN A 220 -5.71 22.66 -74.85
N GLN A 221 -6.06 23.06 -73.62
CA GLN A 221 -7.11 24.06 -73.40
C GLN A 221 -6.74 25.44 -73.97
N THR A 222 -5.51 25.92 -73.78
CA THR A 222 -5.08 27.23 -74.34
C THR A 222 -5.06 27.23 -75.88
N ARG A 223 -4.80 26.09 -76.53
CA ARG A 223 -4.89 25.97 -77.99
C ARG A 223 -6.34 25.98 -78.51
N LEU A 224 -7.28 25.46 -77.72
CA LEU A 224 -8.72 25.49 -78.07
C LEU A 224 -9.31 26.91 -77.97
N THR A 225 -8.83 27.73 -77.04
CA THR A 225 -9.29 29.12 -76.89
C THR A 225 -8.66 30.12 -77.87
N LEU A 226 -7.64 29.72 -78.64
CA LEU A 226 -6.95 30.56 -79.65
C LEU A 226 -7.44 30.30 -81.08
N ASN A 227 -8.24 29.26 -81.31
CA ASN A 227 -8.79 28.87 -82.60
C ASN A 227 -10.31 29.15 -82.73
N GLN A 228 -10.85 29.99 -81.85
CA GLN A 228 -12.22 30.48 -81.85
C GLN A 228 -12.19 32.01 -81.83
#